data_AF-A0A132NXB1-F1
#
_entry.id   AF-A0A132NXB1-F1
#
_cell.length_a   1.000
_cell.length_b   1.000
_cell.length_c   1.000
_cell.angle_alpha   90.00
_cell.angle_beta   90.00
_cell.angle_gamma   90.00
#
_symmetry.space_group_name_H-M   'P 1'
#
loop_
_entity.id
_entity.type
_entity.pdbx_description
1 polymer ?
#
loop_
_entity_poly.entity_id
_entity_poly.type
_entity_poly.pdbx_seq_one_letter_code
_entity_poly.pdbx_strand_id
1 'polypeptide(L)'
;MGHTLTRLDCEMLHKIINEYVKCLVYRTGKAQTRQTLSLRELLSFSQLDLVRFDLSHLPLLYLLDGDKDGLFSIHDLLNLGYYYGSINHMTNYKAHECASIIQAYSTGMLALYGDAASFIKWFVKLLEVIEPTVTIESVKCVSASVVRVMHTVLKVELITRESSEKLLDTMQRAAVQMGLIDQQQIKSFDGLAPLVIVQAFGDELFKAFMATYNDLGLESIEIPKYHRPFDETSFPGINSLFKNKLTEVLNAISVHSEDSSDD
;
A
#
# COMPACT_ATOMS: atom_id res chain seq x y z
N MET A 1 1.64 14.79 -21.74
CA MET A 1 1.07 13.42 -21.83
C MET A 1 0.20 13.02 -20.63
N GLY A 2 -0.15 13.89 -19.67
CA GLY A 2 -1.14 13.54 -18.62
C GLY A 2 -2.49 13.04 -19.18
N HIS A 3 -2.87 13.46 -20.39
CA HIS A 3 -4.06 13.01 -21.12
C HIS A 3 -3.96 11.63 -21.80
N THR A 4 -2.83 10.92 -21.74
CA THR A 4 -2.71 9.65 -22.48
C THR A 4 -3.45 8.52 -21.78
N LEU A 5 -3.43 8.46 -20.43
CA LEU A 5 -4.14 7.40 -19.70
C LEU A 5 -5.66 7.48 -19.82
N THR A 6 -6.21 8.64 -20.21
CA THR A 6 -7.64 8.78 -20.47
C THR A 6 -8.06 8.19 -21.83
N ARG A 7 -7.10 7.73 -22.65
CA ARG A 7 -7.34 7.10 -23.94
C ARG A 7 -7.23 5.58 -23.84
N LEU A 8 -8.17 4.88 -24.47
CA LEU A 8 -8.23 3.41 -24.47
C LEU A 8 -7.08 2.73 -25.22
N ASP A 9 -6.39 3.45 -26.11
CA ASP A 9 -5.24 2.96 -26.87
C ASP A 9 -3.90 3.14 -26.14
N CYS A 10 -3.91 3.67 -24.91
CA CYS A 10 -2.69 3.92 -24.15
C CYS A 10 -2.07 2.62 -23.63
N GLU A 11 -0.85 2.28 -24.08
CA GLU A 11 -0.13 1.09 -23.64
C GLU A 11 0.04 1.03 -22.11
N MET A 12 0.32 2.17 -21.46
CA MET A 12 0.49 2.25 -20.01
C MET A 12 -0.80 1.91 -19.25
N LEU A 13 -1.96 2.31 -19.79
CA LEU A 13 -3.27 1.95 -19.22
C LEU A 13 -3.45 0.43 -19.20
N HIS A 14 -3.18 -0.23 -20.33
CA HIS A 14 -3.29 -1.69 -20.42
C HIS A 14 -2.30 -2.40 -19.50
N LYS A 15 -1.06 -1.90 -19.37
CA LYS A 15 -0.06 -2.45 -18.45
C LYS A 15 -0.53 -2.38 -16.99
N ILE A 16 -1.04 -1.23 -16.54
CA ILE A 16 -1.56 -1.06 -15.17
C ILE A 16 -2.73 -2.01 -14.92
N ILE A 17 -3.71 -2.06 -15.85
CA ILE A 17 -4.88 -2.93 -15.70
C ILE A 17 -4.48 -4.41 -15.67
N ASN A 18 -3.62 -4.85 -16.58
CA ASN A 18 -3.20 -6.25 -16.64
C ASN A 18 -2.48 -6.69 -15.36
N GLU A 19 -1.57 -5.86 -14.85
CA GLU A 19 -0.84 -6.20 -13.62
C GLU A 19 -1.74 -6.17 -12.39
N TYR A 20 -2.70 -5.24 -12.34
CA TYR A 20 -3.71 -5.19 -11.29
C TYR A 20 -4.57 -6.45 -11.27
N VAL A 21 -5.12 -6.84 -12.44
CA VAL A 21 -5.91 -8.07 -12.58
C VAL A 21 -5.07 -9.29 -12.20
N LYS A 22 -3.80 -9.32 -12.58
CA LYS A 22 -2.90 -10.41 -12.20
C LYS A 22 -2.73 -10.54 -10.69
N CYS A 23 -2.50 -9.42 -9.99
CA CYS A 23 -2.42 -9.39 -8.54
C CYS A 23 -3.74 -9.81 -7.88
N LEU A 24 -4.86 -9.34 -8.43
CA LEU A 24 -6.19 -9.64 -7.93
C LEU A 24 -6.53 -11.12 -8.05
N VAL A 25 -6.24 -11.75 -9.18
CA VAL A 25 -6.74 -13.09 -9.50
C VAL A 25 -5.76 -14.19 -9.09
N TYR A 26 -4.53 -14.15 -9.62
CA TYR A 26 -3.60 -15.28 -9.53
C TYR A 26 -2.95 -15.44 -8.15
N ARG A 27 -3.05 -14.42 -7.29
CA ARG A 27 -2.40 -14.44 -5.97
C ARG A 27 -3.36 -14.53 -4.80
N THR A 28 -4.66 -14.34 -5.01
CA THR A 28 -5.62 -14.26 -3.90
C THR A 28 -6.78 -15.25 -3.96
N GLY A 29 -7.11 -15.81 -5.14
CA GLY A 29 -8.30 -16.67 -5.30
C GLY A 29 -9.64 -15.99 -4.95
N LYS A 30 -9.65 -14.65 -4.75
CA LYS A 30 -10.78 -13.88 -4.19
C LYS A 30 -11.38 -12.87 -5.16
N ALA A 31 -10.95 -12.86 -6.42
CA ALA A 31 -11.36 -11.88 -7.42
C ALA A 31 -12.89 -11.81 -7.67
N GLN A 32 -13.64 -12.85 -7.33
CA GLN A 32 -15.11 -12.84 -7.47
C GLN A 32 -15.84 -11.99 -6.42
N THR A 33 -15.24 -11.73 -5.25
CA THR A 33 -15.91 -11.03 -4.13
C THR A 33 -15.31 -9.68 -3.77
N ARG A 34 -14.04 -9.43 -4.14
CA ARG A 34 -13.35 -8.17 -3.84
C ARG A 34 -12.57 -7.70 -5.08
N GLN A 35 -12.79 -6.44 -5.48
CA GLN A 35 -12.08 -5.79 -6.59
C GLN A 35 -11.00 -4.81 -6.12
N THR A 36 -10.49 -4.99 -4.90
CA THR A 36 -9.44 -4.16 -4.27
C THR A 36 -8.29 -5.03 -3.76
N LEU A 37 -7.09 -4.45 -3.70
CA LEU A 37 -5.87 -5.09 -3.23
C LEU A 37 -5.57 -4.71 -1.78
N SER A 38 -5.16 -5.69 -0.97
CA SER A 38 -4.51 -5.42 0.33
C SER A 38 -3.08 -4.92 0.13
N LEU A 39 -2.47 -4.33 1.15
CA LEU A 39 -1.05 -3.93 1.10
C LEU A 39 -0.12 -5.09 0.69
N ARG A 40 -0.34 -6.30 1.23
CA ARG A 40 0.43 -7.49 0.87
C ARG A 40 0.35 -7.79 -0.63
N GLU A 41 -0.84 -7.66 -1.21
CA GLU A 41 -1.07 -7.90 -2.64
C GLU A 41 -0.49 -6.78 -3.49
N LEU A 42 -0.62 -5.53 -3.05
CA LEU A 42 -0.07 -4.36 -3.72
C LEU A 42 1.46 -4.41 -3.79
N LEU A 43 2.15 -4.84 -2.72
CA LEU A 43 3.61 -4.99 -2.73
C LEU A 43 4.11 -6.06 -3.71
N SER A 44 3.20 -6.92 -4.15
CA SER A 44 3.49 -7.97 -5.12
C SER A 44 3.40 -7.45 -6.57
N PHE A 45 2.83 -6.26 -6.77
CA PHE A 45 2.71 -5.60 -8.07
C PHE A 45 4.09 -5.40 -8.71
N SER A 46 4.32 -5.98 -9.88
CA SER A 46 5.61 -5.84 -10.55
C SER A 46 5.82 -4.39 -10.98
N GLN A 47 7.05 -3.90 -10.80
CA GLN A 47 7.40 -2.57 -11.29
C GLN A 47 7.24 -2.57 -12.82
N LEU A 48 6.40 -1.66 -13.32
CA LEU A 48 6.25 -1.46 -14.76
C LEU A 48 7.50 -0.72 -15.25
N ASP A 49 8.17 -1.21 -16.30
CA ASP A 49 9.43 -0.62 -16.80
C ASP A 49 9.35 0.88 -17.10
N LEU A 50 8.14 1.37 -17.42
CA LEU A 50 7.86 2.77 -17.76
C LEU A 50 7.55 3.63 -16.52
N VAL A 51 7.22 3.01 -15.38
CA VAL A 51 6.87 3.71 -14.15
C VAL A 51 7.35 2.93 -12.91
N ARG A 52 8.36 3.47 -12.22
CA ARG A 52 8.84 2.92 -10.96
C ARG A 52 8.10 3.57 -9.80
N PHE A 53 7.04 2.92 -9.33
CA PHE A 53 6.42 3.28 -8.06
C PHE A 53 7.11 2.55 -6.93
N ASP A 54 7.49 3.28 -5.89
CA ASP A 54 7.82 2.66 -4.61
C ASP A 54 6.54 2.49 -3.79
N LEU A 55 5.86 1.36 -3.99
CA LEU A 55 4.65 1.00 -3.25
C LEU A 55 4.95 0.58 -1.80
N SER A 56 6.17 0.79 -1.31
CA SER A 56 6.52 0.74 0.11
C SER A 56 6.61 2.11 0.78
N HIS A 57 6.49 3.21 0.03
CA HIS A 57 6.51 4.56 0.61
C HIS A 57 5.19 4.89 1.32
N LEU A 58 5.16 4.81 2.65
CA LEU A 58 3.93 5.00 3.44
C LEU A 58 3.19 6.31 3.18
N PRO A 59 3.83 7.49 3.09
CA PRO A 59 3.12 8.73 2.76
C PRO A 59 2.46 8.69 1.38
N LEU A 60 3.06 8.01 0.40
CA LEU A 60 2.44 7.80 -0.90
C LEU A 60 1.21 6.90 -0.77
N LEU A 61 1.32 5.77 -0.07
CA LEU A 61 0.17 4.89 0.17
C LEU A 61 -0.97 5.62 0.88
N TYR A 62 -0.66 6.46 1.87
CA TYR A 62 -1.63 7.31 2.56
C TYR A 62 -2.30 8.30 1.61
N LEU A 63 -1.56 8.90 0.68
CA LEU A 63 -2.10 9.81 -0.33
C LEU A 63 -3.00 9.09 -1.35
N LEU A 64 -2.64 7.86 -1.72
CA LEU A 64 -3.37 7.05 -2.71
C LEU A 64 -4.71 6.55 -2.18
N ASP A 65 -4.70 5.97 -0.98
CA ASP A 65 -5.89 5.45 -0.29
C ASP A 65 -6.75 6.61 0.21
N GLY A 66 -7.51 7.22 -0.68
CA GLY A 66 -8.22 8.47 -0.42
C GLY A 66 -9.33 8.37 0.63
N ASP A 67 -10.04 7.25 0.66
CA ASP A 67 -11.09 6.92 1.64
C ASP A 67 -10.56 6.29 2.93
N LYS A 68 -9.25 5.98 2.97
CA LYS A 68 -8.50 5.55 4.15
C LYS A 68 -9.02 4.20 4.68
N ASP A 69 -9.43 3.31 3.78
CA ASP A 69 -10.01 2.01 4.13
C ASP A 69 -8.96 0.88 4.22
N GLY A 70 -7.70 1.17 3.87
CA GLY A 70 -6.58 0.25 3.89
C GLY A 70 -6.51 -0.69 2.67
N LEU A 71 -7.36 -0.46 1.66
CA LEU A 71 -7.44 -1.19 0.41
C LEU A 71 -7.10 -0.27 -0.76
N PHE A 72 -6.70 -0.86 -1.89
CA PHE A 72 -6.32 -0.12 -3.08
C PHE A 72 -7.12 -0.60 -4.28
N SER A 73 -7.85 0.31 -4.90
CA SER A 73 -8.62 0.07 -6.11
C SER A 73 -7.77 0.22 -7.38
N ILE A 74 -8.32 -0.19 -8.52
CA ILE A 74 -7.71 0.11 -9.82
C ILE A 74 -7.62 1.63 -10.05
N HIS A 75 -8.61 2.39 -9.57
CA HIS A 75 -8.66 3.85 -9.74
C HIS A 75 -7.50 4.53 -9.02
N ASP A 76 -7.09 4.03 -7.85
CA ASP A 76 -5.93 4.57 -7.12
C ASP A 76 -4.65 4.45 -7.93
N LEU A 77 -4.43 3.31 -8.60
CA LEU A 77 -3.27 3.10 -9.45
C LEU A 77 -3.33 3.91 -10.75
N LEU A 78 -4.51 4.06 -11.35
CA LEU A 78 -4.69 4.90 -12.53
C LEU A 78 -4.44 6.38 -12.21
N ASN A 79 -4.93 6.86 -11.06
CA ASN A 79 -4.68 8.21 -10.58
C ASN A 79 -3.19 8.45 -10.33
N LEU A 80 -2.48 7.47 -9.76
CA LEU A 80 -1.03 7.55 -9.60
C LEU A 80 -0.28 7.60 -10.95
N GLY A 81 -0.67 6.75 -11.90
CA GLY A 81 -0.12 6.77 -13.26
C GLY A 81 -0.38 8.10 -13.97
N TYR A 82 -1.55 8.70 -13.76
CA TYR A 82 -1.93 10.00 -14.32
C TYR A 82 -1.07 11.12 -13.76
N TYR A 83 -0.85 11.10 -12.45
CA TYR A 83 -0.03 12.08 -11.78
C TYR A 83 1.43 12.00 -12.20
N TYR A 84 1.97 10.79 -12.30
CA TYR A 84 3.30 10.56 -12.87
C TYR A 84 3.42 11.10 -14.31
N GLY A 85 2.44 10.79 -15.17
CA GLY A 85 2.42 11.29 -16.55
C GLY A 85 2.32 12.82 -16.64
N SER A 86 1.70 13.45 -15.64
CA SER A 86 1.59 14.90 -15.53
C SER A 86 2.93 15.53 -15.11
N ILE A 87 3.59 14.99 -14.08
CA ILE A 87 4.91 15.47 -13.64
C ILE A 87 5.94 15.30 -14.74
N ASN A 88 6.03 14.11 -15.34
CA ASN A 88 6.96 13.84 -16.43
C ASN A 88 6.74 14.82 -17.60
N HIS A 89 5.49 15.14 -17.91
CA HIS A 89 5.20 16.11 -18.96
C HIS A 89 5.64 17.55 -18.63
N MET A 90 5.40 18.00 -17.40
CA MET A 90 5.73 19.37 -16.97
C MET A 90 7.23 19.59 -16.81
N THR A 91 7.98 18.54 -16.45
CA THR A 91 9.38 18.64 -16.05
C THR A 91 10.37 18.00 -17.02
N ASN A 92 9.89 17.08 -17.87
CA ASN A 92 10.71 16.23 -18.74
C ASN A 92 11.80 15.43 -17.99
N TYR A 93 11.53 15.09 -16.72
CA TYR A 93 12.44 14.34 -15.86
C TYR A 93 12.44 12.84 -16.15
N LYS A 94 13.53 12.17 -15.79
CA LYS A 94 13.67 10.72 -15.85
C LYS A 94 12.72 10.05 -14.86
N ALA A 95 12.45 8.77 -15.09
CA ALA A 95 11.48 8.03 -14.28
C ALA A 95 11.75 8.03 -12.77
N HIS A 96 13.02 7.92 -12.37
CA HIS A 96 13.41 7.94 -10.95
C HIS A 96 13.25 9.34 -10.32
N GLU A 97 13.52 10.40 -11.08
CA GLU A 97 13.34 11.79 -10.62
C GLU A 97 11.85 12.09 -10.40
N CYS A 98 10.99 11.69 -11.34
CA CYS A 98 9.54 11.77 -11.18
C CYS A 98 9.06 11.00 -9.94
N ALA A 99 9.58 9.79 -9.70
CA ALA A 99 9.24 9.01 -8.52
C ALA A 99 9.65 9.72 -7.21
N SER A 100 10.87 10.28 -7.16
CA SER A 100 11.34 11.06 -6.01
C SER A 100 10.50 12.31 -5.75
N ILE A 101 10.06 13.02 -6.79
CA ILE A 101 9.19 14.19 -6.65
C ILE A 101 7.82 13.80 -6.07
N ILE A 102 7.24 12.70 -6.57
CA ILE A 102 5.96 12.19 -6.05
C ILE A 102 6.10 11.78 -4.58
N GLN A 103 7.19 11.10 -4.21
CA GLN A 103 7.46 10.73 -2.83
C GLN A 103 7.61 11.96 -1.93
N ALA A 104 8.42 12.93 -2.35
CA ALA A 104 8.61 14.19 -1.62
C ALA A 104 7.28 14.94 -1.44
N TYR A 105 6.46 15.01 -2.49
CA TYR A 105 5.12 15.60 -2.41
C TYR A 105 4.24 14.87 -1.42
N SER A 106 4.17 13.54 -1.49
CA SER A 106 3.33 12.75 -0.59
C SER A 106 3.74 12.89 0.88
N THR A 107 5.05 12.93 1.16
CA THR A 107 5.57 13.22 2.50
C THR A 107 5.20 14.63 2.93
N GLY A 108 5.36 15.63 2.06
CA GLY A 108 4.98 17.01 2.36
C GLY A 108 3.48 17.18 2.59
N MET A 109 2.62 16.49 1.84
CA MET A 109 1.18 16.51 2.05
C MET A 109 0.79 15.90 3.39
N LEU A 110 1.40 14.77 3.76
CA LEU A 110 1.22 14.17 5.09
C LEU A 110 1.72 15.11 6.19
N ALA A 111 2.85 15.79 5.97
CA ALA A 111 3.44 16.66 6.98
C ALA A 111 2.66 17.97 7.18
N LEU A 112 2.20 18.59 6.09
CA LEU A 112 1.51 19.89 6.14
C LEU A 112 0.04 19.77 6.52
N TYR A 113 -0.62 18.67 6.11
CA TYR A 113 -2.08 18.55 6.19
C TYR A 113 -2.55 17.27 6.89
N GLY A 114 -1.64 16.33 7.17
CA GLY A 114 -1.97 15.11 7.89
C GLY A 114 -2.15 15.37 9.37
N ASP A 115 -2.92 14.48 10.00
CA ASP A 115 -3.06 14.43 11.45
C ASP A 115 -2.64 13.05 11.98
N ALA A 116 -1.94 13.05 13.12
CA ALA A 116 -1.37 11.83 13.68
C ALA A 116 -2.45 10.78 13.97
N ALA A 117 -3.60 11.19 14.51
CA ALA A 117 -4.67 10.27 14.88
C ALA A 117 -5.26 9.53 13.66
N SER A 118 -5.55 10.26 12.57
CA SER A 118 -6.03 9.67 11.32
C SER A 118 -4.96 8.84 10.63
N PHE A 119 -3.70 9.27 10.65
CA PHE A 119 -2.59 8.48 10.12
C PHE A 119 -2.44 7.15 10.87
N ILE A 120 -2.42 7.16 12.21
CA ILE A 120 -2.31 5.95 13.02
C ILE A 120 -3.52 5.04 12.79
N LYS A 121 -4.73 5.60 12.75
CA LYS A 121 -5.96 4.84 12.46
C LYS A 121 -5.89 4.17 11.10
N TRP A 122 -5.47 4.90 10.07
CA TRP A 122 -5.25 4.37 8.73
C TRP A 122 -4.16 3.31 8.71
N PHE A 123 -3.03 3.54 9.38
CA PHE A 123 -1.90 2.61 9.41
C PHE A 123 -2.31 1.27 10.06
N VAL A 124 -3.08 1.31 11.14
CA VAL A 124 -3.68 0.11 11.73
C VAL A 124 -4.63 -0.56 10.74
N LYS A 125 -5.53 0.21 10.10
CA LYS A 125 -6.50 -0.33 9.15
C LYS A 125 -5.83 -1.03 7.95
N LEU A 126 -4.78 -0.42 7.41
CA LEU A 126 -3.93 -0.95 6.33
C LEU A 126 -3.36 -2.34 6.69
N LEU A 127 -2.98 -2.53 7.96
CA LEU A 127 -2.44 -3.78 8.47
C LEU A 127 -3.54 -4.81 8.79
N GLU A 128 -4.67 -4.39 9.36
CA GLU A 128 -5.83 -5.25 9.67
C GLU A 128 -6.48 -5.86 8.41
N VAL A 129 -6.40 -5.17 7.28
CA VAL A 129 -6.89 -5.66 5.99
C VAL A 129 -6.08 -6.86 5.49
N ILE A 130 -4.81 -6.98 5.90
CA ILE A 130 -3.95 -8.11 5.56
C ILE A 130 -4.43 -9.36 6.31
N GLU A 131 -4.62 -9.22 7.62
CA GLU A 131 -5.09 -10.27 8.52
C GLU A 131 -5.79 -9.63 9.73
N PRO A 132 -6.98 -10.10 10.12
CA PRO A 132 -7.71 -9.54 11.27
C PRO A 132 -6.90 -9.62 12.56
N THR A 133 -7.05 -8.62 13.43
CA THR A 133 -6.48 -8.68 14.78
C THR A 133 -7.11 -9.80 15.60
N VAL A 134 -6.30 -10.47 16.41
CA VAL A 134 -6.75 -11.44 17.40
C VAL A 134 -6.71 -10.81 18.79
N THR A 135 -7.61 -11.22 19.69
CA THR A 135 -7.61 -10.73 21.08
C THR A 135 -7.23 -11.86 22.02
N ILE A 136 -6.18 -11.64 22.83
CA ILE A 136 -5.74 -12.57 23.88
C ILE A 136 -5.80 -11.84 25.20
N GLU A 137 -6.57 -12.37 26.15
CA GLU A 137 -6.64 -11.84 27.52
C GLU A 137 -6.88 -10.31 27.59
N SER A 138 -7.70 -9.79 26.67
CA SER A 138 -8.03 -8.36 26.46
C SER A 138 -7.01 -7.52 25.67
N VAL A 139 -5.89 -8.10 25.23
CA VAL A 139 -4.89 -7.45 24.38
C VAL A 139 -5.15 -7.80 22.92
N LYS A 140 -5.47 -6.78 22.11
CA LYS A 140 -5.52 -6.93 20.65
C LYS A 140 -4.12 -7.07 20.09
N CYS A 141 -3.92 -8.02 19.18
CA CYS A 141 -2.65 -8.33 18.58
C CYS A 141 -2.77 -8.51 17.07
N VAL A 142 -1.67 -8.26 16.36
CA VAL A 142 -1.48 -8.60 14.95
C VAL A 142 -0.56 -9.81 14.82
N SER A 143 -0.72 -10.58 13.74
CA SER A 143 0.07 -11.78 13.49
C SER A 143 1.50 -11.45 13.05
N ALA A 144 2.42 -12.40 13.21
CA ALA A 144 3.77 -12.35 12.64
C ALA A 144 3.74 -12.12 11.11
N SER A 145 2.68 -12.56 10.44
CA SER A 145 2.48 -12.35 9.01
C SER A 145 2.24 -10.88 8.66
N VAL A 146 1.55 -10.14 9.53
CA VAL A 146 1.39 -8.68 9.43
C VAL A 146 2.70 -7.97 9.75
N VAL A 147 3.41 -8.40 10.80
CA VAL A 147 4.72 -7.84 11.18
C VAL A 147 5.76 -8.01 10.07
N ARG A 148 5.73 -9.14 9.34
CA ARG A 148 6.56 -9.33 8.13
C ARG A 148 6.29 -8.31 7.04
N VAL A 149 5.02 -8.03 6.75
CA VAL A 149 4.65 -7.02 5.74
C VAL A 149 5.10 -5.63 6.21
N MET A 150 4.89 -5.32 7.48
CA MET A 150 5.35 -4.07 8.09
C MET A 150 6.87 -3.93 8.00
N HIS A 151 7.63 -4.99 8.31
CA HIS A 151 9.08 -5.04 8.17
C HIS A 151 9.56 -4.72 6.75
N THR A 152 8.90 -5.29 5.73
CA THR A 152 9.17 -4.98 4.31
C THR A 152 8.88 -3.53 3.97
N VAL A 153 7.70 -3.01 4.34
CA VAL A 153 7.28 -1.65 3.98
C VAL A 153 8.14 -0.59 4.65
N LEU A 154 8.51 -0.82 5.91
CA LEU A 154 9.38 0.06 6.66
C LEU A 154 10.86 -0.08 6.31
N LYS A 155 11.21 -1.05 5.46
CA LYS A 155 12.59 -1.36 5.06
C LYS A 155 13.50 -1.58 6.27
N VAL A 156 12.99 -2.22 7.32
CA VAL A 156 13.71 -2.41 8.59
C VAL A 156 15.04 -3.14 8.37
N GLU A 157 15.04 -4.20 7.56
CA GLU A 157 16.27 -4.93 7.22
C GLU A 157 17.33 -4.04 6.55
N LEU A 158 16.92 -3.09 5.70
CA LEU A 158 17.86 -2.19 5.04
C LEU A 158 18.55 -1.24 6.04
N ILE A 159 17.83 -0.85 7.10
CA ILE A 159 18.28 0.13 8.09
C ILE A 159 19.04 -0.55 9.23
N THR A 160 18.46 -1.60 9.83
CA THR A 160 18.97 -2.22 11.06
C THR A 160 19.66 -3.56 10.81
N ARG A 161 19.52 -4.15 9.61
CA ARG A 161 19.91 -5.53 9.28
C ARG A 161 19.22 -6.60 10.14
N GLU A 162 18.10 -6.24 10.79
CA GLU A 162 17.33 -7.16 11.60
C GLU A 162 16.25 -7.86 10.76
N SER A 163 15.98 -9.12 11.08
CA SER A 163 14.90 -9.89 10.45
C SER A 163 13.53 -9.52 11.01
N SER A 164 12.47 -9.96 10.34
CA SER A 164 11.10 -9.78 10.81
C SER A 164 10.82 -10.47 12.15
N GLU A 165 11.45 -11.62 12.42
CA GLU A 165 11.36 -12.34 13.69
C GLU A 165 11.97 -11.49 14.80
N LYS A 166 13.11 -10.87 14.53
CA LYS A 166 13.78 -10.00 15.49
C LYS A 166 12.97 -8.73 15.81
N LEU A 167 12.29 -8.19 14.80
CA LEU A 167 11.35 -7.09 14.99
C LEU A 167 10.19 -7.52 15.89
N LEU A 168 9.58 -8.69 15.64
CA LEU A 168 8.51 -9.25 16.46
C LEU A 168 8.95 -9.43 17.92
N ASP A 169 10.11 -10.05 18.15
CA ASP A 169 10.68 -10.22 19.49
C ASP A 169 10.86 -8.88 20.21
N THR A 170 11.21 -7.83 19.47
CA THR A 170 11.41 -6.48 20.02
C THR A 170 10.07 -5.86 20.40
N MET A 171 9.03 -6.03 19.59
CA MET A 171 7.68 -5.58 19.90
C MET A 171 7.11 -6.30 21.14
N GLN A 172 7.32 -7.60 21.26
CA GLN A 172 6.89 -8.38 22.43
C GLN A 172 7.64 -7.97 23.70
N ARG A 173 8.96 -7.75 23.62
CA ARG A 173 9.74 -7.25 24.76
C ARG A 173 9.31 -5.85 25.19
N ALA A 174 9.02 -4.97 24.24
CA ALA A 174 8.47 -3.64 24.53
C ALA A 174 7.11 -3.76 25.25
N ALA A 175 6.23 -4.67 24.81
CA ALA A 175 4.97 -4.92 25.47
C ALA A 175 5.12 -5.41 26.92
N VAL A 176 6.08 -6.30 27.19
CA VAL A 176 6.40 -6.73 28.55
C VAL A 176 6.90 -5.56 29.41
N GLN A 177 7.79 -4.73 28.86
CA GLN A 177 8.31 -3.55 29.56
C GLN A 177 7.22 -2.51 29.86
N MET A 178 6.20 -2.41 29.00
CA MET A 178 5.05 -1.53 29.19
C MET A 178 3.97 -2.13 30.12
N GLY A 179 4.17 -3.36 30.63
CA GLY A 179 3.18 -4.05 31.46
C GLY A 179 1.92 -4.46 30.69
N LEU A 180 1.99 -4.56 29.37
CA LEU A 180 0.88 -5.04 28.53
C LEU A 180 0.78 -6.57 28.51
N ILE A 181 1.91 -7.25 28.73
CA ILE A 181 2.02 -8.71 28.77
C ILE A 181 2.88 -9.07 29.98
N ASP A 182 2.44 -10.00 30.83
CA ASP A 182 3.30 -10.53 31.87
C ASP A 182 4.37 -11.44 31.28
N GLN A 183 5.59 -11.43 31.85
CA GLN A 183 6.69 -12.26 31.35
C GLN A 183 6.34 -13.77 31.31
N GLN A 184 5.45 -14.23 32.19
CA GLN A 184 4.98 -15.61 32.24
C GLN A 184 3.98 -15.94 31.11
N GLN A 185 3.27 -14.93 30.60
CA GLN A 185 2.27 -15.05 29.54
C GLN A 185 2.86 -14.98 28.14
N ILE A 186 4.15 -14.64 27.97
CA ILE A 186 4.77 -14.42 26.65
C ILE A 186 4.56 -15.59 25.67
N LYS A 187 4.49 -16.83 26.17
CA LYS A 187 4.19 -18.02 25.37
C LYS A 187 2.80 -18.00 24.73
N SER A 188 1.82 -17.42 25.39
CA SER A 188 0.45 -17.24 24.87
C SER A 188 0.41 -16.23 23.71
N PHE A 189 1.44 -15.38 23.61
CA PHE A 189 1.59 -14.37 22.56
C PHE A 189 2.58 -14.81 21.47
N ASP A 190 2.96 -16.09 21.40
CA ASP A 190 3.87 -16.58 20.37
C ASP A 190 3.36 -16.24 18.96
N GLY A 191 4.23 -15.68 18.13
CA GLY A 191 3.86 -15.21 16.80
C GLY A 191 2.95 -13.97 16.75
N LEU A 192 2.76 -13.25 17.86
CA LEU A 192 1.84 -12.10 17.95
C LEU A 192 2.52 -10.84 18.50
N ALA A 193 2.17 -9.69 17.91
CA ALA A 193 2.59 -8.37 18.38
C ALA A 193 1.38 -7.57 18.88
N PRO A 194 1.41 -6.99 20.10
CA PRO A 194 0.31 -6.16 20.57
C PRO A 194 0.08 -4.94 19.68
N LEU A 195 -1.19 -4.69 19.36
CA LEU A 195 -1.61 -3.60 18.49
C LEU A 195 -1.21 -2.23 19.05
N VAL A 196 -1.18 -2.08 20.37
CA VAL A 196 -0.74 -0.84 21.04
C VAL A 196 0.71 -0.50 20.67
N ILE A 197 1.58 -1.50 20.51
CA ILE A 197 2.97 -1.28 20.08
C ILE A 197 3.02 -0.86 18.61
N VAL A 198 2.17 -1.45 17.76
CA VAL A 198 2.03 -1.06 16.34
C VAL A 198 1.55 0.39 16.23
N GLN A 199 0.59 0.80 17.06
CA GLN A 199 0.08 2.18 17.10
C GLN A 199 1.15 3.16 17.55
N ALA A 200 1.92 2.84 18.59
CA ALA A 200 3.05 3.64 19.03
C ALA A 200 4.10 3.79 17.91
N PHE A 201 4.35 2.72 17.15
CA PHE A 201 5.24 2.78 15.99
C PHE A 201 4.68 3.72 14.90
N GLY A 202 3.38 3.67 14.63
CA GLY A 202 2.72 4.60 13.70
C GLY A 202 2.84 6.07 14.11
N ASP A 203 2.74 6.36 15.42
CA ASP A 203 2.93 7.71 15.96
C ASP A 203 4.37 8.22 15.74
N GLU A 204 5.37 7.39 16.05
CA GLU A 204 6.78 7.75 15.82
C GLU A 204 7.12 7.92 14.34
N LEU A 205 6.53 7.10 13.45
CA LEU A 205 6.67 7.29 12.00
C LEU A 205 6.09 8.63 11.55
N PHE A 206 4.90 8.98 12.03
CA PHE A 206 4.27 10.26 11.69
C PHE A 206 5.18 11.43 12.11
N LYS A 207 5.67 11.42 13.36
CA LYS A 207 6.63 12.42 13.85
C LYS A 207 7.91 12.47 13.02
N ALA A 208 8.44 11.32 12.62
CA ALA A 208 9.63 11.25 11.77
C ALA A 208 9.39 11.88 10.38
N PHE A 209 8.22 11.66 9.77
CA PHE A 209 7.87 12.31 8.50
C PHE A 209 7.76 13.84 8.65
N MET A 210 7.13 14.32 9.72
CA MET A 210 7.05 15.75 10.05
C MET A 210 8.43 16.38 10.20
N ALA A 211 9.29 15.76 11.02
CA ALA A 211 10.64 16.24 11.28
C ALA A 211 11.47 16.27 9.98
N THR A 212 11.44 15.17 9.21
CA THR A 212 12.15 15.09 7.93
C THR A 212 11.71 16.18 6.96
N TYR A 213 10.40 16.43 6.84
CA TYR A 213 9.90 17.47 5.94
C TYR A 213 10.36 18.88 6.37
N ASN A 214 10.28 19.18 7.66
CA ASN A 214 10.70 20.48 8.21
C ASN A 214 12.21 20.70 8.04
N ASP A 215 13.03 19.68 8.31
CA ASP A 215 14.49 19.75 8.18
C ASP A 215 14.94 19.97 6.73
N LEU A 216 14.17 19.47 5.76
CA LEU A 216 14.46 19.64 4.34
C LEU A 216 14.16 21.05 3.81
N GLY A 217 13.44 21.90 4.56
CA GLY A 217 13.16 23.29 4.18
C GLY A 217 12.47 23.44 2.82
N LEU A 218 11.58 22.51 2.47
CA LEU A 218 10.97 22.37 1.13
C LEU A 218 9.92 23.45 0.80
N GLU A 219 10.00 24.64 1.41
CA GLU A 219 9.02 25.73 1.27
C GLU A 219 8.88 26.30 -0.16
N SER A 220 9.69 25.85 -1.13
CA SER A 220 9.81 26.50 -2.45
C SER A 220 9.70 25.59 -3.68
N ILE A 221 9.44 24.28 -3.54
CA ILE A 221 9.21 23.44 -4.73
C ILE A 221 7.72 23.46 -5.07
N GLU A 222 7.35 24.14 -6.16
CA GLU A 222 6.02 24.03 -6.77
C GLU A 222 5.84 22.62 -7.35
N ILE A 223 5.52 21.65 -6.50
CA ILE A 223 5.17 20.33 -6.95
C ILE A 223 3.71 20.37 -7.43
N PRO A 224 3.41 19.90 -8.66
CA PRO A 224 2.05 19.91 -9.18
C PRO A 224 1.09 19.23 -8.21
N LYS A 225 -0.11 19.79 -8.02
CA LYS A 225 -1.11 19.18 -7.13
C LYS A 225 -1.52 17.80 -7.63
N TYR A 226 -1.70 16.87 -6.71
CA TYR A 226 -2.25 15.56 -7.02
C TYR A 226 -3.74 15.67 -7.38
N HIS A 227 -4.06 15.37 -8.63
CA HIS A 227 -5.43 15.34 -9.14
C HIS A 227 -5.84 13.89 -9.41
N ARG A 228 -7.07 13.52 -9.01
CA ARG A 228 -7.61 12.17 -9.12
C ARG A 228 -8.81 12.13 -10.08
N PRO A 229 -8.58 12.11 -11.40
CA PRO A 229 -9.68 12.13 -12.37
C PRO A 229 -10.34 10.76 -12.57
N PHE A 230 -9.76 9.66 -12.10
CA PHE A 230 -10.31 8.32 -12.23
C PHE A 230 -11.12 7.92 -10.99
N ASP A 231 -12.37 7.54 -11.21
CA ASP A 231 -13.31 7.02 -10.23
C ASP A 231 -14.30 6.05 -10.92
N GLU A 232 -15.28 5.51 -10.19
CA GLU A 232 -16.25 4.54 -10.71
C GLU A 232 -17.16 5.08 -11.83
N THR A 233 -17.37 6.40 -11.87
CA THR A 233 -18.24 7.10 -12.82
C THR A 233 -17.46 7.73 -13.96
N SER A 234 -16.22 8.12 -13.70
CA SER A 234 -15.32 8.75 -14.65
C SER A 234 -14.75 7.73 -15.63
N PHE A 235 -14.67 8.11 -16.91
CA PHE A 235 -14.13 7.29 -18.01
C PHE A 235 -14.79 5.89 -18.12
N PRO A 236 -16.10 5.79 -18.44
CA PRO A 236 -16.83 4.53 -18.48
C PRO A 236 -16.21 3.47 -19.41
N GLY A 237 -15.57 3.89 -20.51
CA GLY A 237 -14.85 2.99 -21.40
C GLY A 237 -13.68 2.27 -20.72
N ILE A 238 -12.97 2.95 -19.81
CA ILE A 238 -11.84 2.37 -19.05
C ILE A 238 -12.37 1.41 -17.99
N ASN A 239 -13.47 1.77 -17.32
CA ASN A 239 -14.13 0.87 -16.37
C ASN A 239 -14.64 -0.41 -17.06
N SER A 240 -15.20 -0.29 -18.26
CA SER A 240 -15.58 -1.44 -19.09
C SER A 240 -14.36 -2.27 -19.52
N LEU A 241 -13.26 -1.63 -19.91
CA LEU A 241 -12.01 -2.33 -20.25
C LEU A 241 -11.48 -3.16 -19.08
N PHE A 242 -11.45 -2.59 -17.87
CA PHE A 242 -11.05 -3.31 -16.66
C PHE A 242 -11.98 -4.51 -16.39
N LYS A 243 -13.30 -4.30 -16.41
CA LYS A 243 -14.29 -5.37 -16.18
C LYS A 243 -14.20 -6.50 -17.20
N ASN A 244 -13.96 -6.18 -18.47
CA ASN A 244 -13.79 -7.17 -19.53
C ASN A 244 -12.54 -8.00 -19.30
N LYS A 245 -11.38 -7.36 -19.05
CA LYS A 245 -10.12 -8.07 -18.75
C LYS A 245 -10.22 -8.94 -17.51
N LEU A 246 -10.90 -8.46 -16.46
CA LEU A 246 -11.14 -9.26 -15.26
C LEU A 246 -11.98 -10.50 -15.56
N THR A 247 -13.08 -10.32 -16.30
CA THR A 247 -13.96 -11.42 -16.72
C THR A 247 -13.24 -12.44 -17.60
N GLU A 248 -12.46 -11.99 -18.57
CA GLU A 248 -11.65 -12.85 -19.45
C GLU A 248 -10.70 -13.74 -18.64
N VAL A 249 -9.97 -13.16 -17.69
CA VAL A 249 -9.02 -13.89 -16.84
C VAL A 249 -9.73 -14.87 -15.90
N LEU A 250 -10.87 -14.48 -15.33
CA LEU A 250 -11.66 -15.37 -14.47
C LEU A 250 -12.21 -16.57 -15.24
N ASN A 251 -12.72 -16.35 -16.46
CA ASN A 251 -13.21 -17.43 -17.32
C ASN A 251 -12.09 -18.39 -17.75
N ALA A 252 -10.89 -17.87 -18.05
CA ALA A 252 -9.75 -18.71 -18.40
C ALA A 252 -9.36 -19.65 -17.25
N ILE A 253 -9.48 -19.18 -15.99
CA ILE A 253 -9.16 -20.00 -14.81
C ILE A 253 -10.24 -21.04 -14.55
N SER A 254 -11.53 -20.72 -14.72
CA SER A 254 -12.61 -21.69 -14.50
C SER A 254 -12.54 -22.86 -15.48
N VAL A 255 -12.20 -22.60 -16.75
CA VAL A 255 -12.02 -23.65 -17.76
C VAL A 255 -10.88 -24.59 -17.38
N HIS A 256 -9.75 -24.06 -16.88
CA HIS A 256 -8.63 -24.90 -16.45
C HIS A 256 -8.87 -25.68 -15.15
N SER A 257 -9.82 -25.25 -14.30
CA SER A 257 -10.20 -26.04 -13.12
C SER A 257 -11.09 -27.25 -13.45
N GLU A 258 -11.92 -27.17 -14.49
CA GLU A 258 -12.79 -28.27 -14.92
C GLU A 258 -12.02 -29.39 -15.64
N ASP A 259 -10.96 -29.05 -16.39
CA ASP A 259 -10.09 -30.03 -17.06
C ASP A 259 -9.16 -30.80 -16.08
N SER A 260 -9.07 -30.38 -14.81
CA SER A 260 -8.19 -31.00 -13.79
C SER A 260 -8.90 -31.97 -12.84
N SER A 261 -10.21 -32.19 -13.01
CA SER A 261 -11.03 -33.10 -12.20
C SER A 261 -11.29 -34.47 -12.83
N ASP A 262 -10.66 -34.79 -13.96
CA ASP A 262 -10.84 -36.04 -14.71
C ASP A 262 -9.63 -37.00 -14.70
N ASP A 263 -8.73 -36.89 -13.71
CA ASP A 263 -7.64 -37.87 -13.45
C ASP A 263 -7.69 -38.48 -12.03
#